data_AF-A0A9D3XII2-F1
#
_entry.id   AF-A0A9D3XII2-F1
#
_cell.length_a   1.000
_cell.length_b   1.000
_cell.length_c   1.000
_cell.angle_alpha   90.00
_cell.angle_beta   90.00
_cell.angle_gamma   90.00
#
_symmetry.space_group_name_H-M   'P 1'
#
loop_
_entity.id
_entity.type
_entity.pdbx_description
1 polymer ?
#
loop_
_entity_poly.entity_id
_entity_poly.type
_entity_poly.pdbx_seq_one_letter_code
_entity_poly.pdbx_strand_id
1 'polypeptide(L)'
;MLMEEPMCLIHNSTSGALQVNSQAVKILEGITQPVVVVAIVGMYRTGKSYLMNFLAGKRKGFLLGSTIQSHTKGIWMWCVPHPGKRGHTLVLLDTEGLGDVEKVSWLLLCGENRYYHMMKGVT
;
A
#
# COMPACT_ATOMS: atom_id res chain seq x y z
N MET A 1 17.51 -4.13 -0.32
CA MET A 1 16.73 -4.79 0.75
C MET A 1 15.43 -5.26 0.11
N LEU A 2 15.08 -6.53 0.24
CA LEU A 2 13.84 -7.09 -0.29
C LEU A 2 12.96 -7.43 0.91
N MET A 3 11.79 -6.81 1.01
CA MET A 3 10.78 -7.30 1.95
C MET A 3 10.10 -8.51 1.31
N GLU A 4 10.12 -9.66 1.99
CA GLU A 4 9.42 -10.87 1.52
C GLU A 4 7.90 -10.72 1.57
N GLU A 5 7.40 -9.94 2.54
CA GLU A 5 5.98 -9.71 2.77
C GLU A 5 5.68 -8.27 3.18
N PRO A 6 4.44 -7.78 2.97
CA PRO A 6 4.03 -6.46 3.45
C PRO A 6 4.02 -6.35 4.97
N MET A 7 4.30 -5.15 5.47
CA MET A 7 4.28 -4.82 6.90
C MET A 7 3.32 -3.66 7.16
N CYS A 8 2.60 -3.71 8.28
CA CYS A 8 1.78 -2.58 8.72
C CYS A 8 2.68 -1.38 9.05
N LEU A 9 2.43 -0.24 8.40
CA LEU A 9 3.15 1.03 8.62
C LEU A 9 2.40 1.91 9.63
N ILE A 10 1.09 2.05 9.46
CA ILE A 10 0.23 2.80 10.39
C ILE A 10 -0.93 1.89 10.75
N HIS A 11 -1.19 1.70 12.04
CA HIS A 11 -2.37 1.00 12.53
C HIS A 11 -3.22 1.93 13.38
N ASN A 12 -4.47 1.53 13.61
CA ASN A 12 -5.36 2.21 14.52
C ASN A 12 -5.22 1.60 15.92
N SER A 13 -5.00 2.42 16.94
CA SER A 13 -4.99 1.98 18.33
C SER A 13 -6.41 1.62 18.78
N THR A 14 -6.51 0.97 19.94
CA THR A 14 -7.80 0.70 20.59
C THR A 14 -8.57 1.97 20.95
N SER A 15 -7.88 3.11 21.05
CA SER A 15 -8.48 4.43 21.30
C SER A 15 -8.88 5.20 20.04
N GLY A 16 -8.70 4.62 18.85
CA GLY A 16 -9.02 5.29 17.57
C GLY A 16 -7.91 6.21 17.05
N ALA A 17 -6.75 6.25 17.73
CA ALA A 17 -5.61 7.07 17.32
C ALA A 17 -4.70 6.33 16.32
N LEU A 18 -4.17 7.05 15.35
CA LEU A 18 -3.20 6.49 14.41
C LEU A 18 -1.84 6.31 15.10
N GLN A 19 -1.28 5.11 15.01
CA GLN A 19 0.04 4.78 15.54
C GLN A 19 0.95 4.25 14.44
N VAL A 20 2.17 4.77 14.40
CA VAL A 20 3.20 4.35 13.44
C VAL A 20 3.93 3.12 13.98
N ASN A 21 4.15 2.12 13.12
CA ASN A 21 4.96 0.96 13.42
C ASN A 21 6.45 1.32 13.33
N SER A 22 7.15 1.33 14.47
CA SER A 22 8.58 1.67 14.54
C SER A 22 9.48 0.71 13.77
N GLN A 23 9.10 -0.56 13.60
CA GLN A 23 9.85 -1.51 12.76
C GLN A 23 9.76 -1.15 11.29
N ALA A 24 8.57 -0.73 10.83
CA ALA A 24 8.37 -0.27 9.46
C ALA A 24 9.20 0.99 9.18
N VAL A 25 9.24 1.94 10.12
CA VAL A 25 10.07 3.15 10.00
C VAL A 25 11.55 2.80 9.87
N LYS A 26 12.07 1.87 10.69
CA LYS A 26 13.48 1.43 10.60
C LYS A 26 13.81 0.81 9.24
N ILE A 27 12.88 0.08 8.63
CA ILE A 27 13.08 -0.46 7.27
C ILE A 27 13.19 0.69 6.27
N LEU A 28 12.29 1.68 6.35
CA LEU A 28 12.30 2.84 5.47
C LEU A 28 13.57 3.69 5.62
N GLU A 29 14.03 3.91 6.85
CA GLU A 29 15.29 4.60 7.17
C GLU A 29 16.52 3.88 6.59
N GLY A 30 16.45 2.56 6.43
CA GLY A 30 17.49 1.74 5.82
C GLY A 30 17.55 1.82 4.29
N ILE A 31 16.59 2.47 3.63
CA ILE A 31 16.56 2.58 2.17
C ILE A 31 17.45 3.74 1.73
N THR A 32 18.58 3.40 1.10
CA THR A 32 19.52 4.37 0.54
C THR A 32 19.29 4.65 -0.95
N GLN A 33 18.50 3.80 -1.63
CA GLN A 33 18.12 4.01 -3.02
C GLN A 33 17.08 5.13 -3.17
N PRO A 34 16.99 5.78 -4.34
CA PRO A 34 15.83 6.60 -4.68
C PRO A 34 14.53 5.78 -4.61
N VAL A 35 13.48 6.41 -4.10
CA VAL A 35 12.20 5.76 -3.84
C VAL A 35 11.12 6.28 -4.79
N VAL A 36 10.39 5.33 -5.39
CA VAL A 36 9.10 5.58 -6.05
C VAL A 36 8.01 5.08 -5.13
N VAL A 37 7.03 5.91 -4.81
CA VAL A 37 5.90 5.52 -3.96
C VAL A 37 4.65 5.37 -4.81
N VAL A 38 3.95 4.24 -4.65
CA VAL A 38 2.63 4.02 -5.22
C VAL A 38 1.67 3.72 -4.08
N ALA A 39 0.65 4.57 -3.89
CA ALA A 39 -0.39 4.39 -2.88
C ALA A 39 -1.75 4.17 -3.54
N ILE A 40 -2.60 3.35 -2.90
CA ILE A 40 -3.97 3.10 -3.38
C ILE A 40 -5.01 3.32 -2.28
N VAL A 41 -6.08 4.06 -2.59
CA VAL A 41 -7.14 4.47 -1.63
C VAL A 41 -8.54 4.43 -2.26
N GLY A 42 -9.58 4.19 -1.43
CA GLY A 42 -11.01 4.11 -1.82
C GLY A 42 -11.85 3.16 -0.93
N MET A 43 -13.01 2.69 -1.41
CA MET A 43 -14.03 1.82 -0.74
C MET A 43 -13.74 0.32 -0.40
N TYR A 44 -14.23 -0.24 0.70
CA TYR A 44 -13.96 -1.66 1.01
C TYR A 44 -14.39 -2.66 -0.14
N ARG A 45 -13.63 -3.75 -0.36
CA ARG A 45 -13.90 -4.89 -1.30
C ARG A 45 -13.87 -4.65 -2.81
N THR A 46 -12.75 -4.15 -3.32
CA THR A 46 -12.69 -3.67 -4.70
C THR A 46 -11.38 -4.00 -5.42
N GLY A 47 -10.65 -4.96 -4.88
CA GLY A 47 -9.43 -5.45 -5.51
C GLY A 47 -8.19 -4.55 -5.32
N LYS A 48 -8.18 -3.57 -4.41
CA LYS A 48 -6.95 -2.82 -4.06
C LYS A 48 -5.73 -3.70 -3.85
N SER A 49 -5.79 -4.54 -2.82
CA SER A 49 -4.70 -5.41 -2.40
C SER A 49 -4.31 -6.39 -3.51
N TYR A 50 -5.29 -6.79 -4.34
CA TYR A 50 -5.05 -7.60 -5.54
C TYR A 50 -4.21 -6.84 -6.58
N LEU A 51 -4.58 -5.59 -6.90
CA LEU A 51 -3.82 -4.73 -7.79
C LEU A 51 -2.42 -4.43 -7.25
N MET A 52 -2.29 -4.20 -5.94
CA MET A 52 -0.99 -3.96 -5.30
C MET A 52 -0.08 -5.19 -5.35
N ASN A 53 -0.62 -6.39 -5.17
CA ASN A 53 0.12 -7.64 -5.37
C ASN A 53 0.56 -7.81 -6.82
N PHE A 54 -0.29 -7.45 -7.77
CA PHE A 54 0.05 -7.44 -9.19
C PHE A 54 1.22 -6.47 -9.49
N LEU A 55 1.19 -5.25 -8.95
CA LEU A 55 2.28 -4.27 -9.09
C LEU A 55 3.58 -4.73 -8.42
N ALA A 56 3.49 -5.48 -7.33
CA ALA A 56 4.65 -6.11 -6.69
C ALA A 56 5.26 -7.25 -7.53
N GLY A 57 4.57 -7.73 -8.57
CA GLY A 57 4.96 -8.90 -9.34
C GLY A 57 4.87 -10.21 -8.55
N LYS A 58 4.01 -10.26 -7.52
CA LYS A 58 3.91 -11.39 -6.59
C LYS A 58 2.47 -11.88 -6.49
N ARG A 59 2.28 -13.21 -6.46
CA ARG A 59 0.95 -13.83 -6.30
C ARG A 59 0.42 -13.80 -4.86
N LYS A 60 1.31 -13.71 -3.88
CA LYS A 60 1.01 -13.60 -2.44
C LYS A 60 1.71 -12.36 -1.91
N GLY A 61 1.07 -11.64 -1.00
CA GLY A 61 1.54 -10.36 -0.47
C GLY A 61 0.49 -9.76 0.45
N PHE A 62 -0.08 -8.62 0.07
CA PHE A 62 -1.17 -7.98 0.80
C PHE A 62 -2.35 -8.96 0.93
N LEU A 63 -2.90 -9.05 2.13
CA LEU A 63 -4.01 -9.95 2.44
C LEU A 63 -5.24 -9.54 1.64
N LEU A 64 -5.84 -10.51 0.95
CA LEU A 64 -7.07 -10.32 0.20
C LEU A 64 -8.26 -10.57 1.14
N GLY A 65 -8.99 -9.52 1.51
CA GLY A 65 -10.17 -9.66 2.36
C GLY A 65 -11.34 -10.36 1.64
N SER A 66 -11.75 -11.54 2.13
CA SER A 66 -12.90 -12.29 1.58
C SER A 66 -14.20 -12.16 2.39
N THR A 67 -14.15 -11.57 3.60
CA THR A 67 -15.30 -11.47 4.52
C THR A 67 -15.77 -10.03 4.75
N ILE A 68 -16.93 -9.85 5.40
CA ILE A 68 -17.60 -8.55 5.63
C ILE A 68 -16.77 -7.59 6.50
N GLN A 69 -15.82 -8.08 7.29
CA GLN A 69 -14.90 -7.26 8.08
C GLN A 69 -13.69 -6.79 7.26
N SER A 70 -13.35 -5.51 7.36
CA SER A 70 -12.13 -4.92 6.80
C SER A 70 -10.88 -5.61 7.35
N HIS A 71 -10.22 -6.44 6.54
CA HIS A 71 -8.99 -7.16 6.92
C HIS A 71 -7.77 -6.23 6.99
N THR A 72 -7.65 -5.30 6.05
CA THR A 72 -6.58 -4.30 6.05
C THR A 72 -6.99 -3.17 6.99
N LYS A 73 -6.47 -3.16 8.22
CA LYS A 73 -6.59 -2.03 9.14
C LYS A 73 -5.39 -1.10 8.99
N GLY A 74 -5.67 0.20 8.87
CA GLY A 74 -4.65 1.23 8.69
C GLY A 74 -3.95 1.20 7.33
N ILE A 75 -2.66 1.52 7.29
CA ILE A 75 -1.83 1.63 6.07
C ILE A 75 -0.73 0.58 6.13
N TRP A 76 -0.62 -0.22 5.06
CA TRP A 76 0.36 -1.28 4.91
C TRP A 76 1.35 -0.91 3.83
N MET A 77 2.62 -1.22 4.05
CA MET A 77 3.70 -0.95 3.10
C MET A 77 4.37 -2.22 2.62
N TRP A 78 4.85 -2.20 1.39
CA TRP A 78 5.71 -3.25 0.86
C TRP A 78 6.81 -2.66 -0.01
N CYS A 79 8.07 -2.91 0.36
CA CYS A 79 9.24 -2.42 -0.36
C CYS A 79 9.80 -3.51 -1.27
N VAL A 80 9.78 -3.27 -2.58
CA VAL A 80 10.25 -4.19 -3.62
C VAL A 80 11.17 -3.45 -4.61
N PRO A 81 11.99 -4.14 -5.42
CA PRO A 81 12.78 -3.48 -6.45
C PRO A 81 11.87 -2.90 -7.51
N HIS A 82 12.19 -1.71 -8.00
CA HIS A 82 11.41 -1.13 -9.08
C HIS A 82 11.59 -1.95 -10.38
N PRO A 83 10.51 -2.43 -11.03
CA PRO A 83 10.60 -3.36 -12.16
C PRO A 83 11.26 -2.75 -13.40
N GLY A 84 11.13 -1.43 -13.59
CA GLY A 84 11.69 -0.71 -14.74
C GLY A 84 12.85 0.25 -14.45
N LYS A 85 13.26 0.43 -13.18
CA LYS A 85 14.28 1.44 -12.79
C LYS A 85 15.31 0.76 -11.91
N ARG A 86 16.46 0.40 -12.49
CA ARG A 86 17.55 -0.23 -11.73
C ARG A 86 18.03 0.68 -10.61
N GLY A 87 18.34 0.09 -9.46
CA GLY A 87 18.81 0.83 -8.29
C GLY A 87 17.75 1.72 -7.62
N HIS A 88 16.46 1.56 -7.94
CA HIS A 88 15.36 2.24 -7.26
C HIS A 88 14.52 1.25 -6.45
N THR A 89 13.96 1.74 -5.34
CA THR A 89 13.01 0.99 -4.52
C THR A 89 11.59 1.46 -4.81
N LEU A 90 10.70 0.51 -5.08
CA LEU A 90 9.26 0.76 -5.18
C LEU A 90 8.62 0.48 -3.82
N VAL A 91 7.99 1.50 -3.24
CA VAL A 91 7.21 1.37 -2.00
C VAL A 91 5.73 1.38 -2.36
N LEU A 92 5.09 0.24 -2.15
CA LEU A 92 3.67 0.04 -2.36
C LEU A 92 2.93 0.30 -1.04
N LEU A 93 1.95 1.21 -1.05
CA LEU A 93 1.12 1.54 0.11
C LEU A 93 -0.34 1.13 -0.14
N ASP A 94 -0.78 0.07 0.51
CA ASP A 94 -2.17 -0.39 0.50
C ASP A 94 -2.90 0.13 1.74
N THR A 95 -4.08 0.72 1.57
CA THR A 95 -4.83 1.30 2.69
C THR A 95 -6.08 0.51 3.03
N GLU A 96 -6.54 0.68 4.26
CA GLU A 96 -7.89 0.31 4.68
C GLU A 96 -8.94 0.86 3.70
N GLY A 97 -9.97 0.06 3.44
CA GLY A 97 -11.11 0.47 2.64
C GLY A 97 -11.98 1.47 3.42
N LEU A 98 -12.34 2.57 2.76
CA LEU A 98 -13.33 3.53 3.23
C LEU A 98 -14.76 2.96 3.04
N GLY A 99 -15.78 3.58 3.66
CA GLY A 99 -17.15 3.07 3.85
C GLY A 99 -17.97 2.57 2.64
N ASP A 100 -19.21 3.06 2.49
CA ASP A 100 -20.37 2.39 1.88
C ASP A 100 -20.26 1.82 0.44
N VAL A 101 -20.98 0.72 0.18
CA VAL A 101 -20.79 -0.24 -0.94
C VAL A 101 -21.28 0.28 -2.30
N GLU A 102 -21.88 1.47 -2.37
CA GLU A 102 -22.59 1.94 -3.57
C GLU A 102 -21.66 2.42 -4.70
N LYS A 103 -20.37 2.70 -4.44
CA LYS A 103 -19.43 3.17 -5.47
C LYS A 103 -18.12 2.42 -5.44
N VAL A 104 -17.79 1.75 -6.55
CA VAL A 104 -16.57 0.96 -6.68
C VAL A 104 -15.49 1.78 -7.39
N SER A 105 -14.79 2.64 -6.64
CA SER A 105 -13.75 3.50 -7.21
C SER A 105 -12.47 3.52 -6.39
N TRP A 106 -11.33 3.59 -7.11
CA TRP A 106 -9.98 3.64 -6.55
C TRP A 106 -9.21 4.83 -7.08
N LEU A 107 -8.35 5.34 -6.21
CA LEU A 107 -7.34 6.31 -6.56
C LEU A 107 -5.97 5.67 -6.39
N LEU A 108 -5.17 5.70 -7.45
CA LEU A 108 -3.76 5.36 -7.41
C LEU A 108 -2.95 6.65 -7.50
N LEU A 109 -2.10 6.86 -6.50
CA LEU A 109 -1.18 7.99 -6.41
C LEU A 109 0.23 7.46 -6.61
N CYS A 110 0.90 7.89 -7.68
CA CYS A 110 2.29 7.51 -7.98
C CYS A 110 3.17 8.76 -7.93
N GLY A 111 4.26 8.73 -7.17
CA GLY A 111 5.13 9.90 -7.08
C GLY A 111 6.60 9.61 -6.82
N GLU A 112 7.42 10.57 -7.25
CA GLU A 112 8.87 10.62 -7.06
C GLU A 112 9.27 12.11 -6.98
N ASN A 113 10.18 12.48 -6.07
CA ASN A 113 10.71 13.84 -5.92
C ASN A 113 9.64 14.96 -5.90
N ARG A 114 8.57 14.77 -5.10
CA ARG A 114 7.42 15.68 -4.88
C ARG A 114 6.42 15.83 -6.04
N TYR A 115 6.63 15.14 -7.16
CA TYR A 115 5.64 15.09 -8.24
C TYR A 115 4.74 13.88 -8.06
N TYR A 116 3.42 14.08 -8.16
CA TYR A 116 2.42 13.02 -8.03
C TYR A 116 1.54 12.95 -9.27
N HIS A 117 1.38 11.76 -9.81
CA HIS A 117 0.39 11.43 -10.82
C HIS A 117 -0.77 10.72 -10.14
N MET A 118 -1.98 11.18 -10.45
CA MET A 118 -3.21 10.64 -9.90
C MET A 118 -3.99 9.91 -10.99
N MET A 119 -4.25 8.63 -10.78
CA MET A 119 -5.03 7.80 -11.69
C MET A 119 -6.29 7.34 -10.98
N LYS A 120 -7.45 7.54 -11.60
CA LYS A 120 -8.73 7.04 -11.10
C LYS A 120 -9.10 5.76 -11.84
N GLY A 121 -9.32 4.69 -11.08
CA GLY A 121 -9.83 3.42 -11.59
C GLY A 121 -11.28 3.21 -11.18
N VAL A 122 -12.05 2.57 -12.05
CA VAL A 122 -13.39 2.03 -11.77
C VAL A 122 -13.30 0.55 -12.15
N THR A 123 -13.84 -0.33 -11.30
CA THR A 123 -13.95 -1.77 -11.60
C THR A 123 -15.38 -2.14 -11.85
#